data_AF-A0A2A6BSX7-F1
#
_entry.id   AF-A0A2A6BSX7-F1
#
_cell.length_a   1.000
_cell.length_b   1.000
_cell.length_c   1.000
_cell.angle_alpha   90.00
_cell.angle_beta   90.00
_cell.angle_gamma   90.00
#
_symmetry.space_group_name_H-M   'P 1'
#
loop_
_entity.id
_entity.type
_entity.pdbx_description
1 polymer ?
#
loop_
_entity_poly.entity_id
_entity_poly.type
_entity_poly.pdbx_seq_one_letter_code
_entity_poly.pdbx_strand_id
1 'polypeptide(L)'
;MQNSYRGVRNCLVDYYSLWDIDASDVLPPYVKFFDKLQDNFEHLHEFAIDIICLGQDEATNCMSMELAENGKLTADENLDDLDECLSVAGWMENFGLKKLDAREYAADFRVRGYECRNEKFLKENFKCLYPTTQTRKADLDVCSAALREAIAVKGEACEAMDEYITCSREIFADECGQEVSSFVCNLVQIAMLFNYPMCRDDFHTCQ
;
A
#
# COMPACT_ATOMS: atom_id res chain seq x y z
N MET A 1 -13.04 -18.46 15.42
CA MET A 1 -13.39 -17.77 14.18
C MET A 1 -14.86 -17.44 14.20
N GLN A 2 -15.21 -16.18 14.49
CA GLN A 2 -16.56 -15.73 14.14
C GLN A 2 -16.66 -15.80 12.61
N ASN A 3 -17.69 -16.48 12.11
CA ASN A 3 -17.93 -16.77 10.69
C ASN A 3 -18.01 -15.53 9.78
N SER A 4 -17.99 -14.31 10.32
CA SER A 4 -18.41 -13.10 9.62
C SER A 4 -17.43 -12.54 8.59
N TYR A 5 -16.19 -13.05 8.51
CA TYR A 5 -15.15 -12.48 7.62
C TYR A 5 -14.47 -13.51 6.71
N ARG A 6 -14.99 -14.75 6.66
CA ARG A 6 -14.44 -15.80 5.79
C ARG A 6 -14.53 -15.43 4.30
N GLY A 7 -15.60 -14.75 3.90
CA GLY A 7 -15.79 -14.26 2.53
C GLY A 7 -14.75 -13.22 2.14
N VAL A 8 -14.53 -12.21 3.00
CA VAL A 8 -13.51 -11.17 2.81
C VAL A 8 -12.12 -11.76 2.64
N ARG A 9 -11.76 -12.77 3.45
CA ARG A 9 -10.50 -13.50 3.29
C ARG A 9 -10.39 -14.16 1.91
N ASN A 10 -11.45 -14.81 1.42
CA ASN A 10 -11.42 -15.48 0.11
C ASN A 10 -11.19 -14.47 -1.02
N CYS A 11 -11.80 -13.29 -0.96
CA CYS A 11 -11.55 -12.22 -1.93
C CYS A 11 -10.07 -11.83 -2.01
N LEU A 12 -9.40 -11.74 -0.86
CA LEU A 12 -7.98 -11.45 -0.79
C LEU A 12 -7.12 -12.65 -1.23
N VAL A 13 -7.55 -13.89 -0.97
CA VAL A 13 -6.86 -15.09 -1.52
C VAL A 13 -6.88 -15.06 -3.05
N ASP A 14 -8.02 -14.74 -3.65
CA ASP A 14 -8.16 -14.64 -5.10
C ASP A 14 -7.28 -13.51 -5.66
N TYR A 15 -7.24 -12.35 -4.97
CA TYR A 15 -6.31 -11.26 -5.29
C TYR A 15 -4.84 -11.72 -5.34
N TYR A 16 -4.38 -12.45 -4.33
CA TYR A 16 -3.00 -12.93 -4.29
C TYR A 16 -2.72 -14.05 -5.30
N SER A 17 -3.74 -14.81 -5.70
CA SER A 17 -3.60 -15.85 -6.72
C SER A 17 -3.24 -15.28 -8.10
N LEU A 18 -3.62 -14.03 -8.40
CA LEU A 18 -3.19 -13.31 -9.61
C LEU A 18 -1.67 -13.16 -9.71
N TRP A 19 -0.98 -13.30 -8.57
CA TRP A 19 0.46 -13.16 -8.43
C TRP A 19 1.20 -14.50 -8.26
N ASP A 20 0.51 -15.62 -8.51
CA ASP A 20 0.98 -16.97 -8.17
C ASP A 20 1.31 -17.14 -6.68
N ILE A 21 0.61 -16.41 -5.80
CA ILE A 21 0.79 -16.52 -4.35
C ILE A 21 -0.36 -17.30 -3.76
N ASP A 22 -0.04 -18.48 -3.22
CA ASP A 22 -0.97 -19.27 -2.43
C ASP A 22 -1.15 -18.65 -1.04
N ALA A 23 -2.22 -17.87 -0.89
CA ALA A 23 -2.63 -17.28 0.38
C ALA A 23 -3.68 -18.13 1.13
N SER A 24 -3.91 -19.38 0.70
CA SER A 24 -5.01 -20.22 1.23
C SER A 24 -4.83 -20.60 2.70
N ASP A 25 -3.60 -20.57 3.23
CA ASP A 25 -3.27 -20.79 4.64
C ASP A 25 -2.64 -19.54 5.28
N VAL A 26 -1.40 -19.24 4.90
CA VAL A 26 -0.60 -18.11 5.42
C VAL A 26 0.03 -17.35 4.25
N LEU A 27 -0.01 -16.02 4.29
CA LEU A 27 0.72 -15.21 3.31
C LEU A 27 2.24 -15.32 3.54
N PRO A 28 3.06 -15.23 2.47
CA PRO A 28 4.51 -15.22 2.65
C PRO A 28 4.97 -13.97 3.42
N PRO A 29 6.21 -13.94 3.94
CA PRO A 29 6.81 -12.70 4.41
C PRO A 29 6.69 -11.62 3.34
N TYR A 30 6.36 -10.40 3.73
CA TYR A 30 6.01 -9.33 2.77
C TYR A 30 7.12 -9.08 1.75
N VAL A 31 8.39 -9.17 2.18
CA VAL A 31 9.55 -9.03 1.28
C VAL A 31 9.49 -9.99 0.09
N LYS A 32 9.02 -11.24 0.27
CA LYS A 32 8.91 -12.20 -0.84
C LYS A 32 7.80 -11.84 -1.81
N PHE A 33 6.70 -11.30 -1.31
CA PHE A 33 5.63 -10.77 -2.17
C PHE A 33 6.12 -9.55 -2.94
N PHE A 34 6.82 -8.65 -2.28
CA PHE A 34 7.39 -7.47 -2.89
C PHE A 34 8.42 -7.81 -3.98
N ASP A 35 9.32 -8.77 -3.73
CA ASP A 35 10.25 -9.28 -4.74
C ASP A 35 9.51 -9.82 -5.97
N LYS A 36 8.43 -10.61 -5.75
CA LYS A 36 7.58 -11.13 -6.84
C LYS A 36 6.88 -10.01 -7.63
N LEU A 37 6.43 -8.96 -6.96
CA LEU A 37 5.87 -7.78 -7.63
C LEU A 37 6.93 -7.07 -8.48
N GLN A 38 8.13 -6.87 -7.93
CA GLN A 38 9.24 -6.25 -8.66
C GLN A 38 9.58 -7.04 -9.92
N ASP A 39 9.72 -8.36 -9.81
CA ASP A 39 9.94 -9.26 -10.94
C ASP A 39 8.85 -9.05 -12.02
N ASN A 40 7.58 -8.98 -11.62
CA ASN A 40 6.48 -8.77 -12.58
C ASN A 40 6.56 -7.41 -13.28
N PHE A 41 6.95 -6.33 -12.58
CA PHE A 41 7.17 -5.03 -13.22
C PHE A 41 8.37 -5.04 -14.16
N GLU A 42 9.41 -5.83 -13.90
CA GLU A 42 10.54 -5.98 -14.83
C GLU A 42 10.12 -6.68 -16.13
N HIS A 43 9.22 -7.67 -16.06
CA HIS A 43 8.84 -8.50 -17.20
C HIS A 43 7.61 -7.97 -17.97
N LEU A 44 6.65 -7.36 -17.27
CA LEU A 44 5.38 -6.90 -17.82
C LEU A 44 5.33 -5.38 -17.99
N HIS A 45 6.28 -4.64 -17.42
CA HIS A 45 6.34 -3.17 -17.51
C HIS A 45 5.02 -2.52 -17.08
N GLU A 46 4.52 -1.53 -17.82
CA GLU A 46 3.26 -0.86 -17.51
C GLU A 46 2.03 -1.78 -17.56
N PHE A 47 2.11 -2.96 -18.22
CA PHE A 47 1.00 -3.93 -18.22
C PHE A 47 0.80 -4.59 -16.85
N ALA A 48 1.82 -4.62 -15.99
CA ALA A 48 1.65 -5.03 -14.60
C ALA A 48 0.63 -4.14 -13.86
N ILE A 49 0.54 -2.86 -14.22
CA ILE A 49 -0.42 -1.91 -13.61
C ILE A 49 -1.86 -2.36 -13.91
N ASP A 50 -2.14 -2.80 -15.14
CA ASP A 50 -3.48 -3.28 -15.52
C ASP A 50 -3.91 -4.49 -14.69
N ILE A 51 -2.99 -5.42 -14.44
CA ILE A 51 -3.24 -6.61 -13.63
C ILE A 51 -3.46 -6.23 -12.16
N ILE A 52 -2.63 -5.34 -11.61
CA ILE A 52 -2.78 -4.83 -10.23
C ILE A 52 -4.15 -4.19 -10.06
N CYS A 53 -4.54 -3.33 -10.99
CA CYS A 53 -5.75 -2.55 -10.83
C CYS A 53 -7.01 -3.36 -11.08
N LEU A 54 -6.99 -4.30 -12.02
CA LEU A 54 -8.07 -5.28 -12.15
C LEU A 54 -8.23 -6.08 -10.85
N GLY A 55 -7.14 -6.64 -10.32
CA GLY A 55 -7.19 -7.41 -9.09
C GLY A 55 -7.64 -6.59 -7.89
N GLN A 56 -7.16 -5.36 -7.76
CA GLN A 56 -7.52 -4.45 -6.68
C GLN A 56 -9.02 -4.13 -6.70
N ASP A 57 -9.57 -3.87 -7.87
CA ASP A 57 -11.00 -3.58 -8.05
C ASP A 57 -11.85 -4.83 -7.80
N GLU A 58 -11.46 -5.99 -8.34
CA GLU A 58 -12.14 -7.27 -8.11
C GLU A 58 -12.17 -7.63 -6.61
N ALA A 59 -11.04 -7.50 -5.92
CA ALA A 59 -10.94 -7.75 -4.48
C ALA A 59 -11.83 -6.79 -3.69
N THR A 60 -11.76 -5.49 -3.99
CA THR A 60 -12.56 -4.46 -3.30
C THR A 60 -14.06 -4.69 -3.50
N ASN A 61 -14.47 -5.02 -4.73
CA ASN A 61 -15.87 -5.33 -5.05
C ASN A 61 -16.35 -6.60 -4.35
N CYS A 62 -15.54 -7.68 -4.40
CA CYS A 62 -15.84 -8.94 -3.72
C CYS A 62 -16.03 -8.73 -2.21
N MET A 63 -15.10 -8.00 -1.55
CA MET A 63 -15.20 -7.72 -0.12
C MET A 63 -16.44 -6.89 0.22
N SER A 64 -16.76 -5.89 -0.61
CA SER A 64 -17.96 -5.06 -0.43
C SER A 64 -19.25 -5.88 -0.54
N MET A 65 -19.32 -6.81 -1.50
CA MET A 65 -20.45 -7.73 -1.66
C MET A 65 -20.60 -8.66 -0.45
N GLU A 66 -19.50 -9.27 0.00
CA GLU A 66 -19.49 -10.15 1.17
C GLU A 66 -19.96 -9.44 2.44
N LEU A 67 -19.53 -8.19 2.66
CA LEU A 67 -19.97 -7.39 3.80
C LEU A 67 -21.46 -6.99 3.68
N ALA A 68 -21.93 -6.66 2.48
CA ALA A 68 -23.35 -6.35 2.26
C ALA A 68 -24.27 -7.56 2.50
N GLU A 69 -23.90 -8.74 2.00
CA GLU A 69 -24.67 -9.97 2.18
C GLU A 69 -24.75 -10.42 3.64
N ASN A 70 -23.71 -10.13 4.44
CA ASN A 70 -23.68 -10.43 5.87
C ASN A 70 -24.29 -9.34 6.75
N GLY A 71 -24.94 -8.33 6.16
CA GLY A 71 -25.61 -7.23 6.87
C GLY A 71 -24.66 -6.27 7.59
N LYS A 72 -23.40 -6.22 7.16
CA LYS A 72 -22.33 -5.39 7.73
C LYS A 72 -22.07 -4.11 6.94
N LEU A 73 -22.50 -4.05 5.69
CA LEU A 73 -22.54 -2.81 4.91
C LEU A 73 -23.99 -2.31 4.87
N THR A 74 -24.33 -1.24 5.59
CA THR A 74 -25.59 -0.51 5.37
C THR A 74 -25.35 0.66 4.42
N ALA A 75 -26.37 1.07 3.66
CA ALA A 75 -26.25 2.10 2.61
C ALA A 75 -25.80 3.49 3.12
N ASP A 76 -25.71 3.69 4.44
CA ASP A 76 -25.29 4.93 5.10
C ASP A 76 -24.17 4.71 6.14
N GLU A 77 -23.65 3.49 6.36
CA GLU A 77 -22.59 3.22 7.34
C GLU A 77 -21.34 2.63 6.68
N ASN A 78 -20.39 3.55 6.52
CA ASN A 78 -18.93 3.47 6.54
C ASN A 78 -18.18 2.22 6.03
N LEU A 79 -17.13 2.54 5.30
CA LEU A 79 -15.91 1.75 5.06
C LEU A 79 -15.24 1.17 6.34
N ASP A 80 -15.80 1.36 7.54
CA ASP A 80 -15.21 1.02 8.84
C ASP A 80 -15.06 -0.49 9.05
N ASP A 81 -16.02 -1.31 8.59
CA ASP A 81 -15.95 -2.78 8.68
C ASP A 81 -14.97 -3.38 7.65
N LEU A 82 -14.88 -2.74 6.48
CA LEU A 82 -13.83 -3.03 5.50
C LEU A 82 -12.46 -2.62 6.07
N ASP A 83 -12.39 -1.50 6.77
CA ASP A 83 -11.19 -1.02 7.47
C ASP A 83 -10.77 -1.95 8.61
N GLU A 84 -11.69 -2.61 9.31
CA GLU A 84 -11.34 -3.63 10.31
C GLU A 84 -10.66 -4.85 9.65
N CYS A 85 -11.22 -5.38 8.56
CA CYS A 85 -10.63 -6.50 7.83
C CYS A 85 -9.26 -6.16 7.21
N LEU A 86 -9.15 -4.93 6.70
CA LEU A 86 -7.92 -4.41 6.11
C LEU A 86 -6.99 -3.79 7.17
N SER A 87 -7.32 -3.86 8.46
CA SER A 87 -6.46 -3.40 9.56
C SER A 87 -5.30 -4.37 9.80
N VAL A 88 -4.23 -3.90 10.45
CA VAL A 88 -3.10 -4.79 10.82
C VAL A 88 -3.59 -6.01 11.61
N ALA A 89 -4.57 -5.87 12.49
CA ALA A 89 -5.15 -6.99 13.23
C ALA A 89 -5.91 -7.95 12.31
N GLY A 90 -6.69 -7.42 11.37
CA GLY A 90 -7.39 -8.21 10.36
C GLY A 90 -6.43 -9.03 9.49
N TRP A 91 -5.33 -8.44 9.03
CA TRP A 91 -4.30 -9.17 8.28
C TRP A 91 -3.59 -10.24 9.11
N MET A 92 -3.31 -9.97 10.38
CA MET A 92 -2.74 -10.97 11.30
C MET A 92 -3.69 -12.14 11.53
N GLU A 93 -4.97 -11.87 11.76
CA GLU A 93 -5.97 -12.91 12.03
C GLU A 93 -6.29 -13.74 10.78
N ASN A 94 -6.49 -13.09 9.63
CA ASN A 94 -6.91 -13.79 8.40
C ASN A 94 -5.77 -14.58 7.74
N PHE A 95 -4.52 -14.14 7.88
CA PHE A 95 -3.39 -14.73 7.15
C PHE A 95 -2.26 -15.24 8.05
N GLY A 96 -2.46 -15.30 9.36
CA GLY A 96 -1.45 -15.83 10.30
C GLY A 96 -0.13 -15.03 10.30
N LEU A 97 -0.18 -13.77 9.87
CA LEU A 97 1.00 -12.93 9.70
C LEU A 97 1.52 -12.39 11.04
N LYS A 98 2.83 -12.13 11.08
CA LYS A 98 3.42 -11.34 12.18
C LYS A 98 3.07 -9.86 11.97
N LYS A 99 3.07 -9.10 13.07
CA LYS A 99 2.69 -7.68 13.08
C LYS A 99 3.40 -6.82 12.01
N LEU A 100 4.69 -7.07 11.75
CA LEU A 100 5.43 -6.32 10.74
C LEU A 100 4.95 -6.65 9.32
N ASP A 101 4.87 -7.93 8.94
CA ASP A 101 4.37 -8.32 7.62
C ASP A 101 2.91 -7.87 7.41
N ALA A 102 2.05 -8.05 8.42
CA ALA A 102 0.66 -7.61 8.38
C ALA A 102 0.54 -6.08 8.18
N ARG A 103 1.47 -5.32 8.75
CA ARG A 103 1.54 -3.87 8.57
C ARG A 103 1.85 -3.51 7.13
N GLU A 104 2.86 -4.14 6.54
CA GLU A 104 3.27 -3.87 5.16
C GLU A 104 2.18 -4.25 4.16
N TYR A 105 1.56 -5.43 4.30
CA TYR A 105 0.43 -5.84 3.45
C TYR A 105 -0.75 -4.87 3.53
N ALA A 106 -1.11 -4.45 4.74
CA ALA A 106 -2.22 -3.53 4.95
C ALA A 106 -1.98 -2.13 4.37
N ALA A 107 -0.73 -1.66 4.43
CA ALA A 107 -0.30 -0.40 3.84
C ALA A 107 -0.26 -0.51 2.31
N ASP A 108 0.38 -1.55 1.76
CA ASP A 108 0.49 -1.79 0.32
C ASP A 108 -0.88 -1.86 -0.34
N PHE A 109 -1.84 -2.61 0.22
CA PHE A 109 -3.20 -2.70 -0.33
C PHE A 109 -3.88 -1.32 -0.48
N ARG A 110 -3.64 -0.38 0.45
CA ARG A 110 -4.17 0.99 0.37
C ARG A 110 -3.42 1.85 -0.63
N VAL A 111 -2.10 1.69 -0.70
CA VAL A 111 -1.24 2.33 -1.70
C VAL A 111 -1.67 1.91 -3.10
N ARG A 112 -1.85 0.61 -3.35
CA ARG A 112 -2.38 0.08 -4.62
C ARG A 112 -3.75 0.64 -4.95
N GLY A 113 -4.65 0.73 -3.96
CA GLY A 113 -5.93 1.41 -4.15
C GLY A 113 -5.81 2.85 -4.64
N TYR A 114 -4.82 3.61 -4.17
CA TYR A 114 -4.55 4.97 -4.67
C TYR A 114 -3.90 4.98 -6.05
N GLU A 115 -2.93 4.10 -6.30
CA GLU A 115 -2.32 3.92 -7.62
C GLU A 115 -3.38 3.63 -8.69
N CYS A 116 -4.35 2.76 -8.39
CA CYS A 116 -5.38 2.36 -9.34
C CYS A 116 -6.46 3.43 -9.56
N ARG A 117 -6.78 4.26 -8.57
CA ARG A 117 -7.57 5.48 -8.81
C ARG A 117 -6.87 6.48 -9.72
N ASN A 118 -5.54 6.39 -9.83
CA ASN A 118 -4.71 7.24 -10.66
C ASN A 118 -4.00 6.44 -11.77
N GLU A 119 -4.56 5.31 -12.19
CA GLU A 119 -3.92 4.33 -13.08
C GLU A 119 -3.36 4.99 -14.35
N LYS A 120 -4.17 5.85 -14.98
CA LYS A 120 -3.76 6.60 -16.17
C LYS A 120 -2.47 7.39 -15.94
N PHE A 121 -2.40 8.14 -14.84
CA PHE A 121 -1.22 8.95 -14.50
C PHE A 121 -0.01 8.05 -14.24
N LEU A 122 -0.20 6.96 -13.50
CA LEU A 122 0.86 5.99 -13.22
C LEU A 122 1.43 5.37 -14.50
N LYS A 123 0.56 5.00 -15.45
CA LYS A 123 0.97 4.44 -16.76
C LYS A 123 1.70 5.47 -17.61
N GLU A 124 1.19 6.70 -17.68
CA GLU A 124 1.82 7.80 -18.42
C GLU A 124 3.22 8.12 -17.89
N ASN A 125 3.45 7.94 -16.58
CA ASN A 125 4.72 8.22 -15.90
C ASN A 125 5.53 6.96 -15.55
N PHE A 126 5.13 5.76 -16.00
CA PHE A 126 5.77 4.50 -15.59
C PHE A 126 7.27 4.48 -15.91
N LYS A 127 7.63 4.98 -17.10
CA LYS A 127 9.01 4.98 -17.62
C LYS A 127 9.97 5.85 -16.80
N CYS A 128 9.48 6.79 -16.00
CA CYS A 128 10.32 7.57 -15.10
C CYS A 128 10.20 7.04 -13.66
N LEU A 129 8.98 6.79 -13.18
CA LEU A 129 8.71 6.29 -11.82
C LEU A 129 9.46 4.99 -11.51
N TYR A 130 9.26 3.95 -12.33
CA TYR A 130 9.79 2.63 -12.01
C TYR A 130 11.32 2.59 -12.02
N PRO A 131 12.03 3.07 -13.06
CA PRO A 131 13.49 3.11 -13.03
C PRO A 131 14.06 3.97 -11.91
N THR A 132 13.40 5.07 -11.53
CA THR A 132 13.84 5.93 -10.41
C THR A 132 13.95 5.16 -9.10
N THR A 133 13.04 4.21 -8.84
CA THR A 133 13.12 3.36 -7.63
C THR A 133 14.39 2.52 -7.57
N GLN A 134 14.99 2.21 -8.72
CA GLN A 134 16.20 1.41 -8.85
C GLN A 134 17.45 2.29 -8.93
N THR A 135 17.43 3.32 -9.79
CA THR A 135 18.58 4.20 -10.04
C THR A 135 18.87 5.13 -8.87
N ARG A 136 17.83 5.55 -8.13
CA ARG A 136 17.94 6.40 -6.94
C ARG A 136 17.73 5.61 -5.64
N LYS A 137 17.86 4.28 -5.67
CA LYS A 137 17.70 3.42 -4.50
C LYS A 137 18.57 3.86 -3.31
N ALA A 138 19.82 4.24 -3.56
CA ALA A 138 20.73 4.68 -2.50
C ALA A 138 20.20 5.94 -1.77
N ASP A 139 19.61 6.88 -2.49
CA ASP A 139 19.05 8.10 -1.91
C ASP A 139 17.77 7.79 -1.12
N LEU A 140 16.92 6.90 -1.64
CA LEU A 140 15.73 6.41 -0.93
C LEU A 140 16.10 5.65 0.36
N ASP A 141 17.19 4.87 0.33
CA ASP A 141 17.73 4.17 1.50
C ASP A 141 18.28 5.18 2.54
N VAL A 142 18.85 6.31 2.10
CA VAL A 142 19.24 7.43 2.98
C VAL A 142 18.03 8.07 3.64
N CYS A 143 16.97 8.40 2.89
CA CYS A 143 15.71 8.90 3.47
C CYS A 143 15.17 7.94 4.54
N SER A 144 15.15 6.64 4.21
CA SER A 144 14.67 5.59 5.11
C SER A 144 15.54 5.39 6.35
N ALA A 145 16.85 5.61 6.24
CA ALA A 145 17.77 5.57 7.38
C ALA A 145 17.54 6.77 8.31
N ALA A 146 17.38 7.98 7.77
CA ALA A 146 17.10 9.19 8.54
C ALA A 146 15.81 9.06 9.36
N LEU A 147 14.74 8.54 8.73
CA LEU A 147 13.48 8.23 9.43
C LEU A 147 13.69 7.30 10.63
N ARG A 148 14.38 6.18 10.42
CA ARG A 148 14.63 5.18 11.47
C ARG A 148 15.45 5.76 12.61
N GLU A 149 16.46 6.56 12.30
CA GLU A 149 17.30 7.23 13.30
C GLU A 149 16.49 8.23 14.11
N ALA A 150 15.70 9.09 13.45
CA ALA A 150 14.88 10.09 14.12
C ALA A 150 13.84 9.45 15.06
N ILE A 151 13.14 8.40 14.62
CA ILE A 151 12.19 7.66 15.47
C ILE A 151 12.91 7.01 16.66
N ALA A 152 14.08 6.38 16.44
CA ALA A 152 14.78 5.65 17.49
C ALA A 152 15.42 6.57 18.54
N VAL A 153 15.90 7.75 18.13
CA VAL A 153 16.68 8.65 18.99
C VAL A 153 15.84 9.78 19.58
N LYS A 154 14.94 10.39 18.80
CA LYS A 154 14.21 11.61 19.17
C LYS A 154 12.79 11.33 19.64
N GLY A 155 12.18 10.22 19.22
CA GLY A 155 10.78 9.89 19.53
C GLY A 155 9.77 10.77 18.78
N GLU A 156 10.22 11.61 17.85
CA GLU A 156 9.42 12.54 17.04
C GLU A 156 8.91 11.82 15.76
N ALA A 157 7.92 10.94 15.93
CA ALA A 157 7.49 10.06 14.84
C ALA A 157 6.86 10.82 13.66
N CYS A 158 6.01 11.82 13.92
CA CYS A 158 5.28 12.52 12.86
C CYS A 158 6.17 13.46 12.04
N GLU A 159 6.99 14.29 12.70
CA GLU A 159 7.96 15.17 12.02
C GLU A 159 8.96 14.36 11.17
N ALA A 160 9.51 13.28 11.72
CA ALA A 160 10.42 12.41 10.98
C ALA A 160 9.76 11.76 9.74
N MET A 161 8.48 11.41 9.83
CA MET A 161 7.74 10.88 8.68
C MET A 161 7.48 11.96 7.63
N ASP A 162 7.18 13.19 8.03
CA ASP A 162 7.01 14.31 7.11
C ASP A 162 8.32 14.66 6.37
N GLU A 163 9.44 14.61 7.08
CA GLU A 163 10.78 14.72 6.48
C GLU A 163 11.06 13.58 5.49
N TYR A 164 10.66 12.35 5.81
CA TYR A 164 10.78 11.21 4.90
C TYR A 164 9.92 11.38 3.64
N ILE A 165 8.68 11.86 3.78
CA ILE A 165 7.79 12.19 2.66
C ILE A 165 8.46 13.23 1.77
N THR A 166 9.02 14.29 2.37
CA THR A 166 9.73 15.37 1.67
C THR A 166 10.96 14.84 0.92
N CYS A 167 11.83 14.10 1.60
CA CYS A 167 13.02 13.49 1.01
C CYS A 167 12.67 12.58 -0.17
N SER A 168 11.61 11.77 -0.03
CA SER A 168 11.15 10.88 -1.09
C SER A 168 10.61 11.67 -2.29
N ARG A 169 9.72 12.64 -2.10
CA ARG A 169 9.15 13.41 -3.22
C ARG A 169 10.21 14.20 -3.99
N GLU A 170 11.22 14.73 -3.31
CA GLU A 170 12.30 15.51 -3.97
C GLU A 170 13.13 14.66 -4.94
N ILE A 171 13.43 13.40 -4.57
CA ILE A 171 14.12 12.47 -5.47
C ILE A 171 13.34 12.28 -6.77
N PHE A 172 12.02 12.12 -6.68
CA PHE A 172 11.17 11.98 -7.86
C PHE A 172 10.90 13.32 -8.57
N ALA A 173 10.95 14.45 -7.86
CA ALA A 173 10.87 15.76 -8.49
C ALA A 173 12.04 15.97 -9.47
N ASP A 174 13.24 15.60 -9.04
CA ASP A 174 14.48 15.73 -9.82
C ASP A 174 14.48 14.84 -11.07
N GLU A 175 13.99 13.61 -10.95
CA GLU A 175 14.01 12.62 -12.04
C GLU A 175 12.79 12.70 -12.96
N CYS A 176 11.62 12.99 -12.40
CA CYS A 176 10.33 12.76 -13.04
C CYS A 176 9.48 14.04 -13.15
N GLY A 177 9.87 15.13 -12.48
CA GLY A 177 9.15 16.40 -12.49
C GLY A 177 8.13 16.54 -11.35
N GLN A 178 7.58 17.75 -11.23
CA GLN A 178 6.79 18.16 -10.05
C GLN A 178 5.49 17.38 -9.89
N GLU A 179 4.77 17.07 -10.98
CA GLU A 179 3.52 16.31 -10.90
C GLU A 179 3.76 14.91 -10.31
N VAL A 180 4.86 14.26 -10.68
CA VAL A 180 5.25 12.95 -10.15
C VAL A 180 5.67 13.07 -8.68
N SER A 181 6.37 14.14 -8.30
CA SER A 181 6.66 14.44 -6.89
C SER A 181 5.40 14.53 -6.05
N SER A 182 4.37 15.24 -6.51
CA SER A 182 3.09 15.38 -5.80
C SER A 182 2.36 14.04 -5.68
N PHE A 183 2.41 13.21 -6.73
CA PHE A 183 1.87 11.86 -6.72
C PHE A 183 2.61 10.95 -5.71
N VAL A 184 3.94 10.95 -5.70
CA VAL A 184 4.76 10.18 -4.75
C VAL A 184 4.55 10.65 -3.31
N CYS A 185 4.45 11.96 -3.10
CA CYS A 185 4.13 12.52 -1.79
C CYS A 185 2.82 11.92 -1.26
N ASN A 186 1.76 11.90 -2.08
CA ASN A 186 0.46 11.32 -1.69
C ASN A 186 0.56 9.81 -1.42
N LEU A 187 1.29 9.06 -2.25
CA LEU A 187 1.53 7.62 -2.04
C LEU A 187 2.16 7.35 -0.67
N VAL A 188 3.25 8.05 -0.36
CA VAL A 188 3.98 7.87 0.90
C VAL A 188 3.13 8.31 2.09
N GLN A 189 2.39 9.42 1.96
CA GLN A 189 1.45 9.85 3.00
C GLN A 189 0.37 8.81 3.30
N ILE A 190 -0.20 8.17 2.29
CA ILE A 190 -1.21 7.12 2.49
C ILE A 190 -0.62 5.95 3.29
N ALA A 191 0.59 5.50 2.93
CA ALA A 191 1.28 4.44 3.67
C ALA A 191 1.58 4.84 5.13
N MET A 192 2.01 6.07 5.36
CA MET A 192 2.36 6.57 6.69
C MET A 192 1.11 6.80 7.56
N LEU A 193 0.08 7.46 7.04
CA LEU A 193 -1.15 7.77 7.78
C LEU A 193 -1.96 6.51 8.11
N PHE A 194 -1.85 5.46 7.32
CA PHE A 194 -2.42 4.16 7.70
C PHE A 194 -1.80 3.64 9.01
N ASN A 195 -0.47 3.79 9.14
CA ASN A 195 0.27 3.31 10.30
C ASN A 195 0.24 4.26 11.49
N TYR A 196 0.13 5.56 11.20
CA TYR A 196 0.23 6.66 12.14
C TYR A 196 -0.85 7.72 11.87
N PRO A 197 -2.14 7.37 12.06
CA PRO A 197 -3.24 8.28 11.75
C PRO A 197 -3.23 9.56 12.60
N MET A 198 -2.56 9.54 13.75
CA MET A 198 -2.37 10.72 14.61
C MET A 198 -1.50 11.80 13.96
N CYS A 199 -0.69 11.48 12.95
CA CYS A 199 0.20 12.43 12.28
C CYS A 199 -0.48 13.21 11.14
N ARG A 200 -1.79 13.02 10.94
CA ARG A 200 -2.54 13.64 9.83
C ARG A 200 -2.39 15.16 9.77
N ASP A 201 -2.44 15.81 10.91
CA ASP A 201 -2.38 17.28 11.00
C ASP A 201 -0.95 17.82 10.99
N ASP A 202 0.06 16.94 11.15
CA ASP A 202 1.47 17.30 11.13
C ASP A 202 2.07 17.22 9.72
N PHE A 203 1.44 16.47 8.81
CA PHE A 203 1.96 16.29 7.45
C PHE A 203 1.67 17.51 6.57
N HIS A 204 2.67 17.90 5.77
CA HIS A 204 2.47 18.95 4.78
C HIS A 204 1.48 18.53 3.70
N THR A 205 0.86 19.49 3.00
CA THR A 205 0.00 19.13 1.87
C THR A 205 0.84 18.76 0.65
N CYS A 206 0.55 17.61 0.05
CA CYS A 206 1.14 17.20 -1.22
C CYS A 206 0.51 18.01 -2.38
N GLN A 207 1.18 19.11 -2.74
CA GLN A 207 0.90 19.93 -3.92
C GLN A 207 2.08 19.87 -4.87
#